data_AF-A0A950F3I6-F1
#
_entry.id   AF-A0A950F3I6-F1
#
_cell.length_a   1.000
_cell.length_b   1.000
_cell.length_c   1.000
_cell.angle_alpha   90.00
_cell.angle_beta   90.00
_cell.angle_gamma   90.00
#
_symmetry.space_group_name_H-M   'P 1'
#
loop_
_entity.id
_entity.type
_entity.pdbx_description
1 polymer ?
#
loop_
_entity_poly.entity_id
_entity_poly.type
_entity_poly.pdbx_seq_one_letter_code
_entity_poly.pdbx_strand_id
1 'polypeptide(L)'
;MTARYVVFSHGQESGPWGRKISALAEVARAEGYDAQSVDYRGIDEPRARVARLVDFCKELAGDLVLVGSSIGGYVSVASASLLHSRGLFLMAPALYLEGLPELRSGVLDCPTAVVHGWRDEVVPFQHSVRFAQAYRCALHLLESDHRLHNQVRVIQYLFEYFLIALDLPALAFE
;
A
#
# COMPACT_ATOMS: atom_id res chain seq x y z
N MET A 1 -7.92 12.52 20.80
CA MET A 1 -6.92 11.92 19.88
C MET A 1 -7.33 12.31 18.48
N THR A 2 -6.40 12.66 17.60
CA THR A 2 -6.69 12.84 16.17
C THR A 2 -7.21 11.54 15.59
N ALA A 3 -8.16 11.60 14.67
CA ALA A 3 -8.65 10.40 13.99
C ALA A 3 -7.51 9.78 13.16
N ARG A 4 -7.49 8.46 13.05
CA ARG A 4 -6.47 7.69 12.35
C ARG A 4 -7.16 6.73 11.39
N TYR A 5 -6.74 6.72 10.14
CA TYR A 5 -7.35 5.93 9.06
C TYR A 5 -6.31 5.07 8.36
N VAL A 6 -6.69 3.82 8.07
CA VAL A 6 -6.00 2.98 7.09
C VAL A 6 -6.96 2.76 5.93
N VAL A 7 -6.56 3.18 4.72
CA VAL A 7 -7.37 3.03 3.51
C VAL A 7 -6.73 2.02 2.57
N PHE A 8 -7.44 0.92 2.31
CA PHE A 8 -6.99 -0.18 1.48
C PHE A 8 -7.44 -0.02 0.01
N SER A 9 -6.49 -0.29 -0.89
CA SER A 9 -6.69 -0.37 -2.33
C SER A 9 -6.44 -1.78 -2.86
N HIS A 10 -7.48 -2.42 -3.39
CA HIS A 10 -7.44 -3.80 -3.84
C HIS A 10 -6.87 -3.97 -5.28
N GLY A 11 -6.45 -5.19 -5.60
CA GLY A 11 -5.95 -5.56 -6.93
C GLY A 11 -7.05 -5.74 -7.98
N GLN A 12 -6.70 -6.06 -9.23
CA GLN A 12 -7.66 -6.15 -10.34
C GLN A 12 -8.72 -7.26 -10.15
N GLU A 13 -8.29 -8.45 -9.71
CA GLU A 13 -9.16 -9.64 -9.60
C GLU A 13 -9.85 -9.79 -8.23
N SER A 14 -9.54 -8.91 -7.27
CA SER A 14 -10.06 -8.99 -5.91
C SER A 14 -11.15 -7.95 -5.67
N GLY A 15 -12.09 -8.22 -4.76
CA GLY A 15 -12.97 -7.20 -4.21
C GLY A 15 -12.30 -6.38 -3.10
N PRO A 16 -12.98 -5.33 -2.58
CA PRO A 16 -12.45 -4.45 -1.52
C PRO A 16 -12.01 -5.23 -0.28
N TRP A 17 -12.83 -6.16 0.21
CA TRP A 17 -12.53 -6.97 1.38
C TRP A 17 -11.95 -8.35 1.03
N GLY A 18 -10.97 -8.36 0.13
CA GLY A 18 -10.22 -9.57 -0.22
C GLY A 18 -9.38 -10.11 0.95
N ARG A 19 -8.95 -11.38 0.85
CA ARG A 19 -8.25 -12.10 1.94
C ARG A 19 -7.13 -11.29 2.63
N LYS A 20 -6.24 -10.66 1.84
CA LYS A 20 -5.14 -9.85 2.38
C LYS A 20 -5.65 -8.62 3.13
N ILE A 21 -6.54 -7.85 2.50
CA ILE A 21 -7.08 -6.62 3.07
C ILE A 21 -7.83 -6.90 4.37
N SER A 22 -8.71 -7.91 4.39
CA SER A 22 -9.45 -8.27 5.59
C SER A 22 -8.52 -8.65 6.75
N ALA A 23 -7.42 -9.36 6.47
CA ALA A 23 -6.45 -9.73 7.50
C ALA A 23 -5.67 -8.52 8.05
N LEU A 24 -5.28 -7.58 7.19
CA LEU A 24 -4.56 -6.37 7.59
C LEU A 24 -5.49 -5.33 8.24
N ALA A 25 -6.77 -5.31 7.89
CA ALA A 25 -7.76 -4.44 8.50
C ALA A 25 -7.98 -4.76 9.99
N GLU A 26 -7.94 -6.04 10.37
CA GLU A 26 -7.98 -6.42 11.79
C GLU A 26 -6.75 -5.91 12.55
N VAL A 27 -5.56 -5.96 11.94
CA VAL A 27 -4.33 -5.38 12.52
C VAL A 27 -4.47 -3.88 12.68
N ALA A 28 -4.91 -3.17 11.64
CA ALA A 28 -5.13 -1.72 11.69
C ALA A 28 -6.09 -1.33 12.84
N ARG A 29 -7.20 -2.06 12.98
CA ARG A 29 -8.19 -1.83 14.06
C ARG A 29 -7.60 -2.07 15.44
N ALA A 30 -6.78 -3.11 15.60
CA ALA A 30 -6.07 -3.39 16.86
C ALA A 30 -5.10 -2.26 17.23
N GLU A 31 -4.44 -1.66 16.23
CA GLU A 31 -3.55 -0.49 16.40
C GLU A 31 -4.31 0.87 16.48
N GLY A 32 -5.63 0.84 16.63
CA GLY A 32 -6.45 2.04 16.85
C GLY A 32 -6.74 2.88 15.59
N TYR A 33 -6.57 2.30 14.40
CA TYR A 33 -6.98 2.92 13.15
C TYR A 33 -8.40 2.50 12.74
N ASP A 34 -9.14 3.43 12.13
CA ASP A 34 -10.34 3.09 11.36
C ASP A 34 -9.92 2.52 10.00
N ALA A 35 -10.31 1.27 9.75
CA ALA A 35 -9.94 0.52 8.56
C ALA A 35 -11.04 0.62 7.49
N GLN A 36 -10.71 1.26 6.37
CA GLN A 36 -11.58 1.51 5.23
C GLN A 36 -11.05 0.81 3.98
N SER A 37 -11.92 0.33 3.09
CA SER A 37 -11.49 -0.24 1.81
C SER A 37 -12.30 0.34 0.66
N VAL A 38 -11.59 0.86 -0.34
CA VAL A 38 -12.21 1.45 -1.53
C VAL A 38 -12.57 0.34 -2.51
N ASP A 39 -13.78 0.39 -3.07
CA ASP A 39 -14.24 -0.53 -4.10
C ASP A 39 -13.96 0.05 -5.50
N TYR A 40 -13.18 -0.67 -6.30
CA TYR A 40 -12.83 -0.33 -7.68
C TYR A 40 -13.43 -1.28 -8.71
N ARG A 41 -14.35 -2.18 -8.31
CA ARG A 41 -15.02 -3.06 -9.27
C ARG A 41 -15.74 -2.23 -10.34
N GLY A 42 -15.53 -2.58 -11.61
CA GLY A 42 -16.04 -1.83 -12.75
C GLY A 42 -15.22 -0.59 -13.13
N ILE A 43 -14.07 -0.35 -12.49
CA ILE A 43 -13.13 0.72 -12.85
C ILE A 43 -11.83 0.08 -13.31
N ASP A 44 -11.59 -0.01 -14.61
CA ASP A 44 -10.37 -0.61 -15.15
C ASP A 44 -9.22 0.39 -15.32
N GLU A 45 -9.56 1.64 -15.63
CA GLU A 45 -8.55 2.66 -15.96
C GLU A 45 -7.78 3.11 -14.69
N PRO A 46 -6.43 3.03 -14.67
CA PRO A 46 -5.64 3.35 -13.49
C PRO A 46 -5.81 4.76 -12.95
N ARG A 47 -5.92 5.80 -13.80
CA ARG A 47 -6.13 7.18 -13.33
C ARG A 47 -7.51 7.37 -12.70
N ALA A 48 -8.54 6.69 -13.19
CA ALA A 48 -9.87 6.68 -12.61
C ALA A 48 -9.86 6.03 -11.22
N ARG A 49 -9.05 4.99 -11.01
CA ARG A 49 -8.84 4.42 -9.66
C ARG A 49 -8.12 5.40 -8.72
N VAL A 50 -7.12 6.13 -9.22
CA VAL A 50 -6.44 7.20 -8.47
C VAL A 50 -7.45 8.29 -8.07
N ALA A 51 -8.24 8.79 -9.02
CA ALA A 51 -9.28 9.77 -8.74
C ALA A 51 -10.29 9.25 -7.70
N ARG A 52 -10.73 8.00 -7.83
CA ARG A 52 -11.64 7.35 -6.88
C ARG A 52 -11.06 7.28 -5.47
N LEU A 53 -9.76 6.97 -5.33
CA LEU A 53 -9.09 6.96 -4.01
C LEU A 53 -9.01 8.37 -3.42
N VAL A 54 -8.62 9.35 -4.23
CA VAL A 54 -8.51 10.76 -3.79
C VAL A 54 -9.88 11.28 -3.33
N ASP A 55 -10.92 11.06 -4.13
CA ASP A 55 -12.28 11.45 -3.79
C ASP A 55 -12.81 10.77 -2.53
N PHE A 56 -12.45 9.51 -2.30
CA PHE A 56 -12.82 8.78 -1.09
C PHE A 56 -12.16 9.37 0.15
N CYS A 57 -10.88 9.76 0.06
CA CYS A 57 -10.11 10.23 1.20
C CYS A 57 -10.31 11.71 1.52
N LYS A 58 -10.91 12.51 0.63
CA LYS A 58 -11.02 13.97 0.78
C LYS A 58 -11.72 14.45 2.05
N GLU A 59 -12.57 13.61 2.64
CA GLU A 59 -13.34 13.92 3.86
C GLU A 59 -12.70 13.35 5.13
N LEU A 60 -11.62 12.58 5.00
CA LEU A 60 -10.92 11.97 6.13
C LEU A 60 -9.92 12.98 6.70
N ALA A 61 -10.20 13.49 7.90
CA ALA A 61 -9.33 14.42 8.61
C ALA A 61 -8.54 13.70 9.70
N GLY A 62 -7.20 13.69 9.61
CA GLY A 62 -6.32 13.07 10.60
C GLY A 62 -5.16 12.33 9.94
N ASP A 63 -4.60 11.35 10.66
CA ASP A 63 -3.52 10.53 10.13
C ASP A 63 -4.06 9.54 9.10
N LEU A 64 -3.51 9.52 7.90
CA LEU A 64 -3.94 8.65 6.80
C LEU A 64 -2.80 7.73 6.38
N VAL A 65 -3.00 6.42 6.50
CA VAL A 65 -2.09 5.40 5.95
C VAL A 65 -2.76 4.75 4.75
N LEU A 66 -2.07 4.72 3.62
CA LEU A 66 -2.54 4.06 2.42
C LEU A 66 -1.93 2.66 2.32
N VAL A 67 -2.74 1.68 1.93
CA VAL A 67 -2.29 0.29 1.77
C VAL A 67 -2.76 -0.24 0.43
N GLY A 68 -1.86 -0.76 -0.40
CA GLY A 68 -2.22 -1.18 -1.76
C GLY A 68 -1.63 -2.52 -2.15
N SER A 69 -2.38 -3.33 -2.91
CA SER A 69 -1.88 -4.58 -3.49
C SER A 69 -1.95 -4.60 -5.01
N SER A 70 -0.90 -5.06 -5.69
CA SER A 70 -0.84 -5.11 -7.16
C SER A 70 -1.18 -3.75 -7.78
N ILE A 71 -2.18 -3.66 -8.67
CA ILE A 71 -2.66 -2.37 -9.20
C ILE A 71 -3.13 -1.40 -8.11
N GLY A 72 -3.68 -1.90 -7.00
CA GLY A 72 -3.99 -1.08 -5.83
C GLY A 72 -2.75 -0.46 -5.21
N GLY A 73 -1.60 -1.14 -5.28
CA GLY A 73 -0.30 -0.59 -4.87
C GLY A 73 0.15 0.58 -5.74
N TYR A 74 -0.03 0.49 -7.06
CA TYR A 74 0.20 1.62 -7.97
C TYR A 74 -0.71 2.80 -7.61
N VAL A 75 -2.00 2.55 -7.40
CA VAL A 75 -2.99 3.57 -7.02
C VAL A 75 -2.59 4.27 -5.72
N SER A 76 -2.21 3.51 -4.70
CA SER A 76 -1.76 4.08 -3.42
C SER A 76 -0.49 4.92 -3.57
N VAL A 77 0.50 4.47 -4.35
CA VAL A 77 1.71 5.26 -4.65
C VAL A 77 1.36 6.57 -5.36
N ALA A 78 0.55 6.51 -6.42
CA ALA A 78 0.19 7.67 -7.22
C ALA A 78 -0.60 8.74 -6.43
N SER A 79 -1.32 8.32 -5.40
CA SER A 79 -2.13 9.19 -4.53
C SER A 79 -1.43 9.67 -3.26
N ALA A 80 -0.31 9.06 -2.85
CA ALA A 80 0.32 9.31 -1.54
C ALA A 80 0.58 10.80 -1.26
N SER A 81 1.35 11.47 -2.12
CA SER A 81 1.66 12.91 -1.98
C SER A 81 0.48 13.83 -2.26
N LEU A 82 -0.55 13.38 -3.00
CA LEU A 82 -1.78 14.15 -3.20
C LEU A 82 -2.64 14.20 -1.94
N LEU A 83 -2.55 13.15 -1.13
CA LEU A 83 -3.33 12.97 0.09
C LEU A 83 -2.53 13.26 1.35
N HIS A 84 -1.25 13.65 1.22
CA HIS A 84 -0.30 13.81 2.31
C HIS A 84 -0.36 12.64 3.30
N SER A 85 -0.32 11.42 2.76
CA SER A 85 -0.41 10.21 3.59
C SER A 85 0.72 10.18 4.61
N ARG A 86 0.41 9.81 5.85
CA ARG A 86 1.38 9.58 6.92
C ARG A 86 2.31 8.40 6.62
N GLY A 87 1.83 7.41 5.87
CA GLY A 87 2.64 6.26 5.47
C GLY A 87 1.98 5.43 4.39
N LEU A 88 2.80 4.60 3.74
CA LEU A 88 2.39 3.75 2.63
C LEU A 88 2.88 2.31 2.81
N PHE A 89 1.97 1.33 2.75
CA PHE A 89 2.31 -0.09 2.82
C PHE A 89 1.88 -0.82 1.54
N LEU A 90 2.83 -1.45 0.85
CA LEU A 90 2.63 -2.00 -0.49
C LEU A 90 2.83 -3.50 -0.53
N MET A 91 1.92 -4.22 -1.20
CA MET A 91 1.96 -5.68 -1.37
C MET A 91 2.00 -6.06 -2.85
N ALA A 92 3.15 -6.52 -3.32
CA ALA A 92 3.43 -6.84 -4.72
C ALA A 92 2.96 -5.72 -5.68
N PRO A 93 3.35 -4.45 -5.48
CA PRO A 93 2.77 -3.31 -6.18
C PRO A 93 3.11 -3.34 -7.68
N ALA A 94 2.12 -3.04 -8.53
CA ALA A 94 2.25 -3.00 -9.99
C ALA A 94 3.03 -1.76 -10.46
N LEU A 95 4.33 -1.73 -10.21
CA LEU A 95 5.21 -0.61 -10.55
C LEU A 95 5.96 -0.89 -11.85
N TYR A 96 6.16 0.13 -12.67
CA TYR A 96 6.94 0.08 -13.92
C TYR A 96 6.44 -0.93 -14.97
N LEU A 97 5.21 -1.41 -14.86
CA LEU A 97 4.59 -2.24 -15.89
C LEU A 97 4.21 -1.41 -17.11
N GLU A 98 4.31 -2.02 -18.29
CA GLU A 98 3.85 -1.43 -19.54
C GLU A 98 2.34 -1.17 -19.49
N GLY A 99 1.91 -0.05 -20.07
CA GLY A 99 0.50 0.36 -20.11
C GLY A 99 0.00 1.09 -18.85
N LEU A 100 0.79 1.15 -17.77
CA LEU A 100 0.47 2.00 -16.63
C LEU A 100 0.96 3.44 -16.87
N PRO A 101 0.20 4.46 -16.44
CA PRO A 101 0.68 5.83 -16.49
C PRO A 101 1.97 6.00 -15.68
N GLU A 102 2.87 6.83 -16.17
CA GLU A 102 4.12 7.11 -15.47
C GLU A 102 3.85 7.84 -14.15
N LEU A 103 4.55 7.41 -13.10
CA LEU A 103 4.51 8.08 -11.80
C LEU A 103 5.28 9.40 -11.87
N ARG A 104 4.74 10.44 -11.26
CA ARG A 104 5.41 11.75 -11.17
C ARG A 104 6.73 11.65 -10.42
N SER A 105 7.69 12.51 -10.73
CA SER A 105 8.91 12.65 -9.92
C SER A 105 8.55 13.09 -8.50
N GLY A 106 9.17 12.47 -7.48
CA GLY A 106 8.90 12.83 -6.07
C GLY A 106 7.50 12.42 -5.61
N VAL A 107 6.94 11.32 -6.14
CA VAL A 107 5.57 10.89 -5.82
C VAL A 107 5.38 10.48 -4.35
N LEU A 108 6.47 10.11 -3.66
CA LEU A 108 6.50 9.75 -2.26
C LEU A 108 7.17 10.82 -1.40
N ASP A 109 6.49 11.20 -0.32
CA ASP A 109 6.91 12.15 0.71
C ASP A 109 6.73 11.58 2.14
N CYS A 110 6.51 10.26 2.28
CA CYS A 110 6.22 9.60 3.55
C CYS A 110 6.96 8.25 3.70
N PRO A 111 7.11 7.74 4.95
CA PRO A 111 7.63 6.40 5.19
C PRO A 111 6.85 5.34 4.43
N THR A 112 7.57 4.46 3.75
CA THR A 112 7.00 3.44 2.89
C THR A 112 7.62 2.08 3.21
N ALA A 113 6.80 1.03 3.17
CA ALA A 113 7.26 -0.36 3.22
C ALA A 113 6.67 -1.16 2.07
N VAL A 114 7.49 -2.02 1.46
CA VAL A 114 7.11 -2.88 0.34
C VAL A 114 7.33 -4.33 0.71
N VAL A 115 6.32 -5.16 0.45
CA VAL A 115 6.40 -6.62 0.56
C VAL A 115 6.18 -7.23 -0.82
N HIS A 116 7.09 -8.08 -1.28
CA HIS A 116 7.01 -8.70 -2.62
C HIS A 116 7.36 -10.18 -2.55
N GLY A 117 6.84 -10.99 -3.47
CA GLY A 117 7.17 -12.41 -3.59
C GLY A 117 8.36 -12.64 -4.52
N TRP A 118 9.32 -13.50 -4.14
CA TRP A 118 10.44 -13.89 -5.01
C TRP A 118 9.99 -14.55 -6.32
N ARG A 119 8.87 -15.28 -6.29
CA ARG A 119 8.29 -16.03 -7.41
C ARG A 119 7.12 -15.29 -8.05
N ASP A 120 7.12 -13.97 -7.98
CA ASP A 120 6.10 -13.16 -8.62
C ASP A 120 6.33 -13.14 -10.15
N GLU A 121 5.51 -13.92 -10.86
CA GLU A 121 5.51 -14.02 -12.32
C GLU A 121 4.62 -12.96 -13.01
N VAL A 122 3.86 -12.17 -12.24
CA VAL A 122 2.96 -11.12 -12.76
C VAL A 122 3.65 -9.77 -12.74
N VAL A 123 4.30 -9.45 -11.62
CA VAL A 123 5.07 -8.21 -11.43
C VAL A 123 6.47 -8.60 -10.96
N PRO A 124 7.50 -8.40 -11.81
CA PRO A 124 8.87 -8.71 -11.43
C PRO A 124 9.27 -8.01 -10.13
N PHE A 125 9.72 -8.77 -9.11
CA PHE A 125 10.10 -8.20 -7.80
C PHE A 125 11.21 -7.15 -7.92
N GLN A 126 12.01 -7.20 -8.99
CA GLN A 126 13.05 -6.22 -9.31
C GLN A 126 12.46 -4.81 -9.47
N HIS A 127 11.19 -4.68 -9.85
CA HIS A 127 10.50 -3.39 -9.86
C HIS A 127 10.37 -2.81 -8.46
N SER A 128 10.02 -3.63 -7.46
CA SER A 128 10.01 -3.23 -6.05
C SER A 128 11.42 -2.95 -5.52
N VAL A 129 12.44 -3.71 -5.94
CA VAL A 129 13.84 -3.42 -5.60
C VAL A 129 14.25 -2.04 -6.13
N ARG A 130 14.01 -1.77 -7.41
CA ARG A 130 14.29 -0.47 -8.04
C ARG A 130 13.57 0.67 -7.32
N PHE A 131 12.29 0.47 -7.01
CA PHE A 131 11.48 1.47 -6.31
C PHE A 131 12.04 1.75 -4.90
N ALA A 132 12.35 0.70 -4.15
CA ALA A 132 12.89 0.82 -2.80
C ALA A 132 14.27 1.48 -2.77
N GLN A 133 15.13 1.20 -3.75
CA GLN A 133 16.40 1.89 -3.90
C GLN A 133 16.21 3.38 -4.22
N ALA A 134 15.28 3.73 -5.11
CA ALA A 134 15.03 5.11 -5.51
C ALA A 134 14.48 5.96 -4.37
N TYR A 135 13.59 5.40 -3.54
CA TYR A 135 12.90 6.12 -2.46
C TYR A 135 13.41 5.79 -1.05
N ARG A 136 14.44 4.93 -0.94
CA ARG A 136 15.01 4.44 0.34
C ARG A 136 13.95 3.87 1.28
N CYS A 137 12.99 3.13 0.73
CA CYS A 137 11.91 2.54 1.51
C CYS A 137 12.25 1.12 1.99
N ALA A 138 11.58 0.65 3.05
CA ALA A 138 11.76 -0.71 3.54
C ALA A 138 11.28 -1.73 2.50
N LEU A 139 12.03 -2.80 2.31
CA LEU A 139 11.70 -3.86 1.35
C LEU A 139 11.83 -5.24 1.99
N HIS A 140 10.76 -6.03 1.87
CA HIS A 140 10.69 -7.42 2.33
C HIS A 140 10.40 -8.33 1.14
N LEU A 141 11.37 -9.16 0.76
CA LEU A 141 11.20 -10.18 -0.27
C LEU A 141 10.93 -11.54 0.37
N LEU A 142 9.75 -12.09 0.11
CA LEU A 142 9.25 -13.30 0.76
C LEU A 142 9.19 -14.47 -0.21
N GLU A 143 9.29 -15.67 0.34
CA GLU A 143 9.15 -16.93 -0.41
C GLU A 143 7.67 -17.17 -0.79
N SER A 144 7.23 -16.52 -1.87
CA SER A 144 5.84 -16.47 -2.31
C SER A 144 5.70 -16.10 -3.79
N ASP A 145 4.54 -16.40 -4.35
CA ASP A 145 4.02 -15.89 -5.62
C ASP A 145 3.45 -14.45 -5.51
N HIS A 146 2.92 -13.94 -6.63
CA HIS A 146 2.23 -12.63 -6.71
C HIS A 146 1.08 -12.48 -5.70
N ARG A 147 0.35 -13.57 -5.42
CA ARG A 147 -0.85 -13.51 -4.60
C ARG A 147 -0.51 -13.27 -3.13
N LEU A 148 0.69 -13.67 -2.68
CA LEU A 148 1.17 -13.51 -1.30
C LEU A 148 0.32 -14.26 -0.25
N HIS A 149 -0.51 -15.22 -0.69
CA HIS A 149 -1.51 -15.87 0.17
C HIS A 149 -0.90 -16.82 1.22
N ASN A 150 0.25 -17.43 0.93
CA ASN A 150 0.97 -18.29 1.87
C ASN A 150 1.76 -17.48 2.93
N GLN A 151 1.88 -16.16 2.76
CA GLN A 151 2.66 -15.27 3.64
C GLN A 151 1.79 -14.26 4.40
N VAL A 152 0.45 -14.35 4.34
CA VAL A 152 -0.46 -13.35 4.95
C VAL A 152 -0.12 -13.08 6.42
N ARG A 153 0.21 -14.12 7.19
CA ARG A 153 0.57 -13.96 8.62
C ARG A 153 1.86 -13.15 8.80
N VAL A 154 2.88 -13.38 7.98
CA VAL A 154 4.12 -12.59 8.00
C VAL A 154 3.82 -11.14 7.63
N ILE A 155 2.96 -10.93 6.63
CA ILE A 155 2.56 -9.59 6.19
C ILE A 155 1.82 -8.84 7.31
N GLN A 156 0.96 -9.53 8.08
CA GLN A 156 0.31 -8.92 9.25
C GLN A 156 1.33 -8.39 10.26
N TYR A 157 2.36 -9.16 10.62
CA TYR A 157 3.41 -8.70 11.54
C TYR A 157 4.24 -7.54 10.98
N LEU A 158 4.57 -7.58 9.69
CA LEU A 158 5.27 -6.48 9.03
C LEU A 158 4.42 -5.21 8.99
N PHE A 159 3.12 -5.36 8.78
CA PHE A 159 2.19 -4.24 8.76
C PHE A 159 1.96 -3.64 10.15
N GLU A 160 1.80 -4.48 11.18
CA GLU A 160 1.73 -4.05 12.58
C GLU A 160 2.99 -3.27 12.98
N TYR A 161 4.17 -3.84 12.71
CA TYR A 161 5.45 -3.16 12.93
C TYR A 161 5.51 -1.81 12.20
N PHE A 162 5.06 -1.76 10.94
CA PHE A 162 5.02 -0.52 10.16
C PHE A 162 4.12 0.53 10.80
N LEU A 163 2.91 0.17 11.28
CA LEU A 163 2.01 1.12 11.95
C LEU A 163 2.61 1.65 13.25
N ILE A 164 3.18 0.77 14.08
CA ILE A 164 3.86 1.15 15.33
C ILE A 164 5.05 2.08 15.04
N ALA A 165 5.83 1.75 14.01
CA ALA A 165 6.98 2.53 13.58
C ALA A 165 6.64 3.98 13.19
N LEU A 166 5.47 4.22 12.61
CA LEU A 166 5.02 5.58 12.26
C LEU A 166 4.80 6.48 13.49
N ASP A 167 4.69 5.91 14.69
CA ASP A 167 4.54 6.64 15.95
C ASP A 167 5.85 6.76 16.73
N LEU A 168 6.90 6.03 16.31
CA LEU A 168 8.22 6.16 16.91
C LEU A 168 8.89 7.46 16.47
N PRO A 169 9.71 8.09 17.34
CA PRO A 169 10.54 9.23 16.96
C PRO A 169 11.43 8.87 15.76
N ALA A 170 11.64 9.82 14.84
CA ALA A 170 12.37 9.63 13.58
C ALA A 170 13.79 9.01 13.72
N LEU A 171 14.39 9.09 14.92
CA LEU A 171 15.67 8.46 15.28
C LEU A 171 15.67 6.91 15.22
N ALA A 172 14.51 6.26 15.00
CA ALA A 172 14.44 4.81 14.82
C ALA A 172 14.76 4.34 13.38
N PHE A 173 14.92 5.26 12.43
CA PHE A 173 15.15 4.97 11.01
C PHE A 173 16.40 5.65 10.41
N GLU A 174 17.26 6.22 11.26
CA GLU A 174 18.62 6.67 10.89
C GLU A 174 19.67 5.57 11.09
#